data_AF-A0A101N2F6-F1
#
_entry.id   AF-A0A101N2F6-F1
#
_cell.length_a   1.000
_cell.length_b   1.000
_cell.length_c   1.000
_cell.angle_alpha   90.00
_cell.angle_beta   90.00
_cell.angle_gamma   90.00
#
_symmetry.space_group_name_H-M   'P 1'
#
loop_
_entity.id
_entity.type
_entity.pdbx_description
1 polymer ?
#
loop_
_entity_poly.entity_id
_entity_poly.type
_entity_poly.pdbx_seq_one_letter_code
_entity_poly.pdbx_strand_id
1 'polypeptide(L)'
;MADGRHAGSMTLTGVVHAIRHGGERAVSGAVSRVGSGYVVLARLRESYRSEHDFAETELAPRETGLVLVEIGCPEPGPFARAAGRQMARTPGGADQDLPRLRHRRVRRPMVRFDRGMTEGEST
;
A
#
# COMPACT_ATOMS: atom_id res chain seq x y z
N MET A 1 1.75 -10.58 -7.47
CA MET A 1 2.83 -10.42 -8.47
C MET A 1 3.56 -9.15 -8.12
N ALA A 2 4.89 -9.20 -7.92
CA ALA A 2 5.68 -8.00 -7.66
C ALA A 2 5.83 -7.16 -8.95
N ASP A 3 5.68 -5.84 -8.86
CA ASP A 3 5.89 -4.91 -9.97
C ASP A 3 7.20 -4.14 -9.78
N GLY A 4 8.16 -4.37 -10.69
CA GLY A 4 9.48 -3.72 -10.67
C GLY A 4 9.58 -2.44 -11.51
N ARG A 5 8.47 -1.98 -12.12
CA ARG A 5 8.49 -0.87 -13.09
C ARG A 5 8.84 0.47 -12.47
N HIS A 6 8.45 0.70 -11.23
CA HIS A 6 8.60 1.97 -10.52
C HIS A 6 9.73 1.96 -9.48
N ALA A 7 10.03 0.77 -8.92
CA ALA A 7 11.17 0.53 -8.05
C ALA A 7 11.60 -0.94 -8.17
N GLY A 8 12.90 -1.20 -8.15
CA GLY A 8 13.45 -2.55 -8.15
C GLY A 8 13.33 -3.26 -6.80
N SER A 9 13.76 -4.51 -6.73
CA SER A 9 13.90 -5.21 -5.46
C SER A 9 14.92 -4.50 -4.56
N MET A 10 14.67 -4.51 -3.26
CA MET A 10 15.58 -3.97 -2.26
C MET A 10 16.11 -5.11 -1.39
N THR A 11 17.41 -5.09 -1.11
CA THR A 11 18.02 -6.00 -0.14
C THR A 11 17.86 -5.43 1.26
N LEU A 12 17.38 -6.25 2.19
CA LEU A 12 17.23 -5.90 3.59
C LEU A 12 17.99 -6.91 4.44
N THR A 13 18.67 -6.42 5.47
CA THR A 13 19.33 -7.26 6.48
C THR A 13 18.74 -6.93 7.84
N GLY A 14 18.27 -7.97 8.53
CA GLY A 14 17.56 -7.83 9.78
C GLY A 14 17.46 -9.14 10.53
N VAL A 15 16.80 -9.08 11.69
CA VAL A 15 16.51 -10.25 12.53
C VAL A 15 15.08 -10.69 12.24
N VAL A 16 14.82 -12.00 12.18
CA VAL A 16 13.45 -12.51 12.10
C VAL A 16 12.78 -12.25 13.46
N HIS A 17 11.74 -11.41 13.45
CA HIS A 17 10.95 -11.06 14.63
C HIS A 17 9.88 -12.09 14.90
N ALA A 18 9.10 -12.44 13.87
CA ALA A 18 8.04 -13.44 13.95
C ALA A 18 7.92 -14.20 12.63
N ILE A 19 7.50 -15.47 12.69
CA ILE A 19 7.14 -16.27 11.53
C ILE A 19 5.66 -16.65 11.66
N ARG A 20 4.88 -16.24 10.67
CA ARG A 20 3.47 -16.62 10.57
C ARG A 20 3.38 -17.89 9.74
N HIS A 21 3.13 -19.00 10.41
CA HIS A 21 2.75 -20.24 9.75
C HIS A 21 1.26 -20.15 9.42
N GLY A 22 0.90 -20.38 8.14
CA GLY A 22 -0.44 -20.12 7.63
C GLY A 22 -1.58 -20.73 8.46
N GLY A 23 -2.75 -20.10 8.35
CA GLY A 23 -4.03 -20.48 8.95
C GLY A 23 -5.16 -20.38 7.92
N GLU A 24 -6.41 -20.57 8.33
CA GLU A 24 -7.57 -20.75 7.43
C GLU A 24 -7.77 -19.62 6.39
N ARG A 25 -7.24 -18.42 6.66
CA ARG A 25 -7.30 -17.23 5.79
C ARG A 25 -5.93 -16.63 5.44
N ALA A 26 -4.86 -17.30 5.83
CA ALA A 26 -3.56 -16.68 6.04
C ALA A 26 -2.47 -17.43 5.26
N VAL A 27 -1.83 -16.77 4.30
CA VAL A 27 -0.65 -17.36 3.66
C VAL A 27 0.57 -17.09 4.53
N SER A 28 1.48 -18.05 4.61
CA SER A 28 2.72 -17.92 5.38
C SER A 28 3.44 -16.60 5.10
N GLY A 29 3.95 -15.98 6.15
CA GLY A 29 4.67 -14.72 6.10
C GLY A 29 5.72 -14.63 7.21
N ALA A 30 6.53 -13.59 7.16
CA ALA A 30 7.53 -13.31 8.16
C ALA A 30 7.57 -11.82 8.48
N VAL A 31 7.92 -11.48 9.71
CA VAL A 31 8.21 -10.12 10.13
C VAL A 31 9.69 -10.05 10.41
N SER A 32 10.40 -9.08 9.81
CA SER A 32 11.81 -8.85 10.08
C SER A 32 12.01 -7.48 10.71
N ARG A 33 12.79 -7.45 11.80
CA ARG A 33 13.30 -6.21 12.39
C ARG A 33 14.53 -5.76 11.62
N VAL A 34 14.43 -4.61 10.97
CA VAL A 34 15.51 -3.98 10.18
C VAL A 34 15.80 -2.62 10.81
N GLY A 35 16.98 -2.45 11.40
CA GLY A 35 17.30 -1.27 12.19
C GLY A 35 16.30 -1.04 13.33
N SER A 36 15.67 0.13 13.35
CA SER A 36 14.62 0.50 14.32
C SER A 36 13.20 0.16 13.87
N GLY A 37 13.01 -0.41 12.67
CA GLY A 37 11.70 -0.68 12.08
C GLY A 37 11.40 -2.16 11.90
N TYR A 38 10.16 -2.45 11.52
CA TYR A 38 9.68 -3.77 11.17
C TYR A 38 9.18 -3.79 9.73
N VAL A 39 9.52 -4.85 9.00
CA VAL A 39 9.07 -5.10 7.63
C VAL A 39 8.30 -6.40 7.61
N VAL A 40 7.06 -6.33 7.11
CA VAL A 40 6.20 -7.50 6.95
C VAL A 40 6.36 -8.05 5.54
N LEU A 41 6.75 -9.31 5.44
CA LEU A 41 6.94 -10.05 4.20
C LEU A 41 5.84 -11.11 4.08
N ALA A 42 4.95 -10.94 3.10
CA ALA A 42 3.84 -11.85 2.85
C ALA A 42 4.04 -12.62 1.54
N ARG A 43 3.72 -13.92 1.55
CA ARG A 43 3.80 -14.76 0.34
C ARG A 43 2.70 -14.42 -0.68
N LEU A 44 1.50 -14.09 -0.21
CA LEU A 44 0.42 -13.52 -1.03
C LEU A 44 0.08 -12.12 -0.54
N ARG A 45 -0.65 -11.37 -1.38
CA ARG A 45 -1.13 -10.03 -1.04
C ARG A 45 -2.16 -10.14 0.08
N GLU A 46 -1.82 -9.58 1.23
CA GLU A 46 -2.68 -9.45 2.40
C GLU A 46 -3.17 -7.99 2.54
N SER A 47 -4.29 -7.78 3.22
CA SER A 47 -4.82 -6.44 3.48
C SER A 47 -4.58 -6.04 4.92
N TYR A 48 -3.82 -4.97 5.15
CA TYR A 48 -3.60 -4.37 6.48
C TYR A 48 -4.42 -3.09 6.61
N ARG A 49 -5.69 -3.23 7.00
CA ARG A 49 -6.68 -2.14 7.11
C ARG A 49 -7.20 -1.93 8.55
N SER A 50 -6.93 -2.85 9.46
CA SER A 50 -7.39 -2.84 10.86
C SER A 50 -6.31 -3.35 11.83
N GLU A 51 -6.44 -3.17 13.15
CA GLU A 51 -5.45 -3.71 14.10
C GLU A 51 -5.49 -5.22 14.19
N HIS A 52 -6.64 -5.82 13.88
CA HIS A 52 -6.77 -7.26 13.78
C HIS A 52 -5.85 -7.83 12.70
N ASP A 53 -5.61 -7.10 11.60
CA ASP A 53 -4.70 -7.56 10.54
C ASP A 53 -3.25 -7.65 11.02
N PHE A 54 -2.90 -6.98 12.14
CA PHE A 54 -1.59 -7.07 12.78
C PHE A 54 -1.52 -8.11 13.92
N ALA A 55 -2.64 -8.69 14.35
CA ALA A 55 -2.68 -9.57 15.53
C ALA A 55 -1.74 -10.78 15.40
N GLU A 56 -1.59 -11.31 14.18
CA GLU A 56 -0.74 -12.46 13.87
C GLU A 56 0.71 -12.07 13.51
N THR A 57 1.09 -10.80 13.70
CA THR A 57 2.44 -10.28 13.36
C THR A 57 3.31 -9.98 14.57
N GLU A 58 2.77 -10.12 15.79
CA GLU A 58 3.43 -9.70 17.05
C GLU A 58 3.87 -8.22 17.02
N LEU A 59 3.17 -7.39 16.24
CA LEU A 59 3.37 -5.95 16.17
C LEU A 59 2.29 -5.22 16.95
N ALA A 60 2.68 -4.14 17.63
CA ALA A 60 1.78 -3.23 18.33
C ALA A 60 1.68 -1.91 17.53
N PRO A 61 0.78 -1.80 16.53
CA PRO A 61 0.72 -0.62 15.66
C PRO A 61 0.36 0.67 16.41
N ARG A 62 -0.32 0.58 17.56
CA ARG A 62 -0.64 1.74 18.43
C ARG A 62 0.54 2.26 19.23
N GLU A 63 1.53 1.41 19.48
CA GLU A 63 2.76 1.78 20.20
C GLU A 63 3.87 2.21 19.23
N THR A 64 3.63 2.07 17.92
CA THR A 64 4.58 2.42 16.87
C THR A 64 4.43 3.89 16.50
N GLY A 65 5.54 4.64 16.43
CA GLY A 65 5.52 6.06 16.07
C GLY A 65 4.96 6.34 14.67
N LEU A 66 5.13 5.42 13.71
CA LEU A 66 4.60 5.54 12.36
C LEU A 66 4.30 4.16 11.75
N VAL A 67 3.12 4.03 11.13
CA VAL A 67 2.69 2.83 10.40
C VAL A 67 2.48 3.21 8.93
N LEU A 68 3.22 2.55 8.02
CA LEU A 68 3.02 2.69 6.58
C LEU A 68 2.21 1.51 6.07
N VAL A 69 1.09 1.79 5.40
CA VAL A 69 0.27 0.78 4.70
C VAL A 69 -0.03 1.27 3.28
N GLU A 70 0.09 0.37 2.31
CA GLU A 70 -0.32 0.65 0.94
C GLU A 70 -1.83 0.37 0.81
N ILE A 71 -2.63 1.43 0.58
CA ILE A 71 -4.09 1.31 0.42
C ILE A 71 -4.53 1.95 -0.91
N GLY A 72 -5.37 1.25 -1.66
CA GLY A 72 -5.91 1.75 -2.94
C GLY A 72 -7.08 2.72 -2.80
N CYS A 73 -7.74 2.74 -1.64
CA CYS A 73 -8.81 3.68 -1.30
C CYS A 73 -8.86 3.81 0.23
N PRO A 74 -8.92 5.04 0.80
CA PRO A 74 -9.10 5.22 2.22
C PRO A 74 -10.52 4.81 2.63
N GLU A 75 -10.71 3.54 3.01
CA GLU A 75 -11.84 3.18 3.85
C GLU A 75 -11.65 3.78 5.27
N PRO A 76 -12.72 3.95 6.05
CA PRO A 76 -12.64 4.54 7.40
C PRO A 76 -11.73 3.81 8.43
N GLY A 77 -11.06 2.70 8.11
CA GLY A 77 -10.07 2.03 8.98
C GLY A 77 -8.68 2.02 8.34
N PRO A 78 -7.66 2.63 9.00
CA PRO A 78 -6.80 1.92 9.98
C PRO A 78 -6.51 2.70 11.31
N PHE A 79 -7.50 2.80 12.22
CA PHE A 79 -7.57 3.55 13.51
C PHE A 79 -8.07 5.01 13.41
N ALA A 80 -9.36 5.20 13.64
CA ALA A 80 -10.13 6.44 13.44
C ALA A 80 -9.66 7.71 14.20
N ARG A 81 -8.51 7.71 14.89
CA ARG A 81 -7.99 8.84 15.69
C ARG A 81 -6.50 9.13 15.56
N ALA A 82 -5.78 8.56 14.58
CA ALA A 82 -4.40 9.00 14.33
C ALA A 82 -4.41 10.44 13.79
N ALA A 83 -4.17 11.42 14.65
CA ALA A 83 -3.99 12.82 14.27
C ALA A 83 -2.82 12.90 13.29
N GLY A 84 -3.06 13.27 12.03
CA GLY A 84 -2.00 13.40 11.02
C GLY A 84 -1.95 12.30 9.95
N ARG A 85 -3.08 11.66 9.59
CA ARG A 85 -3.13 10.81 8.39
C ARG A 85 -2.67 11.60 7.16
N GLN A 86 -1.60 11.12 6.53
CA GLN A 86 -1.12 11.67 5.27
C GLN A 86 -1.08 10.58 4.21
N MET A 87 -1.54 10.91 3.01
CA MET A 87 -1.40 10.05 1.84
C MET A 87 -0.11 10.42 1.11
N ALA A 88 0.84 9.50 1.06
CA ALA A 88 2.00 9.63 0.18
C ALA A 88 1.60 9.16 -1.22
N ARG A 89 1.69 10.04 -2.22
CA ARG A 89 1.48 9.69 -3.63
C ARG A 89 2.74 9.06 -4.19
N THR A 90 2.86 7.75 -4.07
CA THR A 90 3.98 6.99 -4.62
C THR A 90 3.68 6.52 -6.04
N PRO A 91 4.64 6.56 -6.97
CA PRO A 91 4.54 5.88 -8.26
C PRO A 91 4.16 4.40 -8.08
N GLY A 92 3.17 3.89 -8.81
CA GLY A 92 2.76 2.49 -8.68
C GLY A 92 1.45 2.16 -9.38
N GLY A 93 0.96 0.93 -9.16
CA GLY A 93 -0.29 0.43 -9.75
C GLY A 93 -1.56 1.17 -9.31
N ALA A 94 -1.46 2.00 -8.26
CA ALA A 94 -2.53 2.86 -7.74
C ALA A 94 -2.17 4.36 -7.82
N ASP A 95 -1.33 4.77 -8.79
CA ASP A 95 -0.91 6.17 -8.97
C ASP A 95 -2.12 7.09 -9.25
N GLN A 96 -2.25 8.17 -8.46
CA GLN A 96 -3.32 9.16 -8.62
C GLN A 96 -2.97 10.26 -9.64
N ASP A 97 -1.72 10.30 -10.12
CA ASP A 97 -1.31 11.15 -11.24
C ASP A 97 -1.71 10.46 -12.56
N LEU A 98 -2.99 10.63 -12.90
CA LEU A 98 -3.61 9.97 -14.06
C LEU A 98 -2.84 10.17 -15.38
N PRO A 99 -2.29 11.36 -15.70
CA PRO A 99 -1.42 11.54 -16.87
C PRO A 99 -0.17 10.64 -16.92
N ARG A 100 0.41 10.25 -15.77
CA ARG A 100 1.58 9.37 -15.71
C ARG A 100 1.25 7.92 -16.04
N LEU A 101 -0.02 7.53 -15.88
CA LEU A 101 -0.51 6.21 -16.26
C LEU A 101 -0.65 6.12 -17.78
N ARG A 102 0.04 5.15 -18.40
CA ARG A 102 0.03 4.95 -19.86
C ARG A 102 -1.22 4.19 -20.31
N HIS A 103 -2.34 4.91 -20.45
CA HIS A 103 -3.61 4.33 -20.91
C HIS A 103 -3.61 4.02 -22.41
N ARG A 104 -4.17 2.88 -22.79
CA ARG A 104 -4.44 2.49 -24.18
C ARG A 104 -5.93 2.17 -24.32
N ARG A 105 -6.50 2.34 -25.52
CA ARG A 105 -7.91 2.01 -25.84
C ARG A 105 -8.94 2.82 -25.02
N VAL A 106 -8.61 4.07 -24.67
CA VAL A 106 -9.56 5.03 -24.09
C VAL A 106 -10.10 5.96 -25.17
N ARG A 107 -11.37 6.36 -25.07
CA ARG A 107 -11.92 7.42 -25.94
C ARG A 107 -11.33 8.76 -25.53
N ARG A 108 -10.92 9.53 -26.53
CA ARG A 108 -10.28 10.83 -26.40
C ARG A 108 -11.08 11.84 -27.24
N PRO A 109 -11.17 13.11 -26.83
CA PRO A 109 -10.54 13.68 -25.63
C PRO A 109 -11.29 13.33 -24.34
N MET A 110 -10.61 13.38 -23.20
CA MET A 110 -11.16 13.03 -21.88
C MET A 110 -10.70 14.01 -20.81
N VAL A 111 -11.64 14.44 -19.96
CA VAL A 111 -11.38 15.36 -18.84
C VAL A 111 -10.29 14.77 -17.92
N ARG A 112 -9.37 15.63 -17.44
CA ARG A 112 -8.17 15.30 -16.64
C ARG A 112 -7.07 14.50 -17.35
N PHE A 113 -7.30 14.04 -18.58
CA PHE A 113 -6.34 13.28 -19.37
C PHE A 113 -5.77 14.06 -20.55
N ASP A 114 -6.58 14.89 -21.20
CA ASP A 114 -6.20 15.71 -22.36
C ASP A 114 -6.23 17.19 -21.98
N ARG A 115 -5.24 17.95 -22.49
CA ARG A 115 -5.18 19.40 -22.26
C ARG A 115 -6.36 20.09 -22.95
N GLY A 116 -6.93 21.10 -22.28
CA GLY A 116 -7.99 21.93 -22.84
C GLY A 116 -9.41 21.42 -22.60
N MET A 117 -9.59 20.25 -21.99
CA MET A 117 -10.91 19.74 -21.57
C MET A 117 -11.29 20.33 -20.21
N THR A 118 -12.48 20.92 -20.10
CA THR A 118 -13.03 21.44 -18.83
C THR A 118 -14.16 20.58 -18.29
N GLU A 119 -14.37 20.60 -16.98
CA GLU A 119 -15.43 19.84 -16.32
C GLU A 119 -16.80 20.41 -16.75
N GLY A 120 -17.55 19.64 -17.56
CA GLY A 120 -18.85 20.07 -18.10
C GLY A 120 -18.99 19.94 -19.62
N GLU A 121 -17.89 19.76 -20.36
CA GLU A 121 -17.92 19.48 -21.80
C GLU A 121 -18.16 17.98 -22.02
N SER A 122 -19.43 17.58 -22.03
CA SER A 122 -19.84 16.23 -22.47
C SER A 122 -20.20 16.30 -23.95
N THR A 123 -19.68 15.37 -24.74
CA THR A 123 -20.12 15.12 -26.13
C THR A 123 -21.46 14.39 -26.12
#